data_AF-A0A375YX75-F1
#
_entry.id   AF-A0A375YX75-F1
#
_cell.length_a   1.000
_cell.length_b   1.000
_cell.length_c   1.000
_cell.angle_alpha   90.00
_cell.angle_beta   90.00
_cell.angle_gamma   90.00
#
_symmetry.space_group_name_H-M   'P 1'
#
loop_
_entity.id
_entity.type
_entity.pdbx_description
1 polymer ?
#
loop_
_entity_poly.entity_id
_entity_poly.type
_entity_poly.pdbx_seq_one_letter_code
_entity_poly.pdbx_strand_id
1 'polypeptide(L)'
;MADDSIGDGTVRHLASNQKYIARIRAAWPAFAARRQERLRQGGLFGPAVERIAENILEDLFVSVLDWPVANVNPQVDFADIVLTRLGLKWLVVEAKRPGALIGHRTAIEGALAQARRYAADQRVKTVAVSDAIMLYAADVVGGGLRSRVWLSLDTQRAPEDLWWLSVHGIYRPCPDLVDIPEAHVGDVMVRLGIAAKMLGKMPRQNASAAYAYLEAHRSLQQLDRLPDVGCCVSQ
;
A
#
# COMPACT_ATOMS: atom_id res chain seq x y z
N MET A 1 -30.90 16.37 7.59
CA MET A 1 -29.53 16.25 8.11
C MET A 1 -29.50 15.03 9.00
N ALA A 2 -29.08 13.89 8.44
CA ALA A 2 -28.85 12.67 9.21
C ALA A 2 -27.33 12.53 9.40
N ASP A 3 -26.97 12.27 10.65
CA ASP A 3 -25.62 12.10 11.17
C ASP A 3 -25.02 10.78 10.68
N ASP A 4 -23.98 10.86 9.86
CA ASP A 4 -23.30 9.76 9.16
C ASP A 4 -22.11 9.19 9.98
N SER A 5 -22.14 9.31 11.31
CA SER A 5 -21.02 8.92 12.18
C SER A 5 -21.06 7.47 12.72
N ILE A 6 -21.98 6.61 12.24
CA ILE A 6 -22.05 5.20 12.67
C ILE A 6 -21.41 4.30 11.60
N GLY A 7 -20.09 4.05 11.68
CA GLY A 7 -19.42 3.19 10.68
C GLY A 7 -18.20 2.39 11.17
N ASP A 8 -17.31 2.99 11.95
CA ASP A 8 -16.00 2.39 12.26
C ASP A 8 -16.10 1.24 13.29
N GLY A 9 -16.94 1.41 14.31
CA GLY A 9 -17.13 0.42 15.38
C GLY A 9 -17.94 -0.83 14.98
N THR A 10 -18.66 -0.82 13.86
CA THR A 10 -19.59 -1.93 13.55
C THR A 10 -18.95 -3.02 12.71
N VAL A 11 -18.04 -2.68 11.79
CA VAL A 11 -17.43 -3.66 10.86
C VAL A 11 -16.34 -4.50 11.53
N ARG A 12 -15.54 -3.91 12.43
CA ARG A 12 -14.47 -4.61 13.19
C ARG A 12 -15.00 -5.69 14.15
N HIS A 13 -16.28 -5.60 14.53
CA HIS A 13 -16.93 -6.54 15.45
C HIS A 13 -17.74 -7.63 14.73
N LEU A 14 -17.82 -7.61 13.39
CA LEU A 14 -18.46 -8.68 12.66
C LEU A 14 -17.63 -9.97 12.78
N ALA A 15 -18.28 -11.09 13.10
CA ALA A 15 -17.63 -12.41 13.14
C ALA A 15 -16.90 -12.75 11.83
N SER A 16 -17.38 -12.24 10.69
CA SER A 16 -16.67 -12.34 9.42
C SER A 16 -15.35 -11.57 9.44
N ASN A 17 -15.32 -10.32 9.93
CA ASN A 17 -14.09 -9.53 9.99
C ASN A 17 -13.03 -10.23 10.88
N GLN A 18 -13.41 -10.70 12.05
CA GLN A 18 -12.50 -11.41 12.96
C GLN A 18 -11.93 -12.70 12.34
N LYS A 19 -12.79 -13.50 11.69
CA LYS A 19 -12.35 -14.73 10.99
C LYS A 19 -11.35 -14.41 9.88
N TYR A 20 -11.59 -13.34 9.12
CA TYR A 20 -10.70 -12.95 8.03
C TYR A 20 -9.40 -12.31 8.50
N ILE A 21 -9.44 -11.50 9.56
CA ILE A 21 -8.22 -11.01 10.21
C ILE A 21 -7.38 -12.18 10.72
N ALA A 22 -8.00 -13.17 11.36
CA ALA A 22 -7.30 -14.38 11.81
C ALA A 22 -6.65 -15.14 10.64
N ARG A 23 -7.35 -15.26 9.50
CA ARG A 23 -6.79 -15.83 8.27
C ARG A 23 -5.60 -15.02 7.75
N ILE A 24 -5.74 -13.70 7.63
CA ILE A 24 -4.68 -12.80 7.14
C ILE A 24 -3.43 -13.00 8.01
N ARG A 25 -3.60 -12.95 9.35
CA ARG A 25 -2.51 -13.17 10.31
C ARG A 25 -1.87 -14.56 10.16
N ALA A 26 -2.66 -15.61 9.95
CA ALA A 26 -2.16 -16.97 9.81
C ALA A 26 -1.42 -17.21 8.48
N ALA A 27 -1.89 -16.62 7.38
CA ALA A 27 -1.28 -16.77 6.06
C ALA A 27 -0.05 -15.88 5.86
N TRP A 28 0.04 -14.77 6.60
CA TRP A 28 1.07 -13.75 6.40
C TRP A 28 2.51 -14.25 6.45
N PRO A 29 2.95 -15.08 7.43
CA PRO A 29 4.35 -15.50 7.49
C PRO A 29 4.80 -16.27 6.24
N ALA A 30 3.94 -17.16 5.72
CA ALA A 30 4.23 -17.92 4.51
C ALA A 30 4.22 -17.03 3.25
N PHE A 31 3.31 -16.05 3.20
CA PHE A 31 3.31 -15.02 2.15
C PHE A 31 4.59 -14.18 2.18
N ALA A 32 4.97 -13.65 3.35
CA ALA A 32 6.15 -12.81 3.53
C ALA A 32 7.44 -13.54 3.11
N ALA A 33 7.59 -14.81 3.51
CA ALA A 33 8.73 -15.64 3.09
C ALA A 33 8.78 -15.84 1.57
N ARG A 34 7.65 -16.17 0.93
CA ARG A 34 7.58 -16.33 -0.53
C ARG A 34 7.86 -15.03 -1.27
N ARG A 35 7.32 -13.91 -0.79
CA ARG A 35 7.60 -12.57 -1.32
C ARG A 35 9.10 -12.28 -1.28
N GLN A 36 9.76 -12.50 -0.14
CA GLN A 36 11.20 -12.29 0.00
C GLN A 36 12.01 -13.15 -0.97
N GLU A 37 11.64 -14.42 -1.14
CA GLU A 37 12.34 -15.30 -2.10
C GLU A 37 12.15 -14.84 -3.55
N ARG A 38 10.94 -14.44 -3.96
CA ARG A 38 10.68 -13.90 -5.30
C ARG A 38 11.46 -12.61 -5.58
N LEU A 39 11.51 -11.70 -4.60
CA LEU A 39 12.29 -10.46 -4.70
C LEU A 39 13.79 -10.76 -4.83
N ARG A 40 14.31 -11.71 -4.05
CA ARG A 40 15.70 -12.15 -4.13
C ARG A 40 16.01 -12.75 -5.49
N GLN A 41 15.18 -13.67 -5.99
CA GLN A 41 15.32 -14.31 -7.30
C GLN A 41 15.28 -13.28 -8.44
N GLY A 42 14.34 -12.34 -8.39
CA GLY A 42 14.21 -11.27 -9.38
C GLY A 42 15.44 -10.34 -9.44
N GLY A 43 16.18 -10.22 -8.33
CA GLY A 43 17.42 -9.45 -8.25
C GLY A 43 18.68 -10.19 -8.69
N LEU A 44 18.64 -11.51 -8.94
CA LEU A 44 19.85 -12.32 -9.21
C LEU A 44 20.48 -12.05 -10.57
N PHE A 45 19.69 -11.68 -11.58
CA PHE A 45 20.15 -11.49 -12.97
C PHE A 45 19.88 -10.08 -13.51
N GLY A 46 19.70 -9.09 -12.62
CA GLY A 46 19.40 -7.71 -12.98
C GLY A 46 18.29 -7.11 -12.09
N PRO A 47 17.77 -5.92 -12.43
CA PRO A 47 16.65 -5.33 -11.72
C PRO A 47 15.42 -6.25 -11.80
N ALA A 48 14.74 -6.44 -10.67
CA ALA A 48 13.51 -7.22 -10.63
C ALA A 48 12.48 -6.67 -11.63
N VAL A 49 11.97 -7.55 -12.48
CA VAL A 49 10.99 -7.20 -13.52
C VAL A 49 9.58 -7.04 -12.91
N GLU A 50 8.71 -6.32 -13.60
CA GLU A 50 7.31 -6.06 -13.20
C GLU A 50 6.53 -7.36 -12.94
N ARG A 51 6.84 -8.42 -13.70
CA ARG A 51 6.30 -9.76 -13.51
C ARG A 51 6.52 -10.35 -12.11
N ILE A 52 7.62 -9.98 -11.42
CA ILE A 52 7.84 -10.40 -10.03
C ILE A 52 6.80 -9.77 -9.11
N ALA A 53 6.48 -8.48 -9.31
CA ALA A 53 5.47 -7.80 -8.52
C ALA A 53 4.08 -8.36 -8.78
N GLU A 54 3.72 -8.61 -10.05
CA GLU A 54 2.47 -9.29 -10.43
C GLU A 54 2.31 -10.63 -9.71
N ASN A 55 3.32 -11.51 -9.77
CA ASN A 55 3.28 -12.82 -9.13
C ASN A 55 3.13 -12.72 -7.60
N ILE A 56 3.77 -11.73 -6.96
CA ILE A 56 3.62 -11.49 -5.52
C ILE A 56 2.19 -11.02 -5.19
N LEU A 57 1.61 -10.17 -6.04
CA LEU A 57 0.24 -9.70 -5.88
C LEU A 57 -0.78 -10.82 -6.10
N GLU A 58 -0.57 -11.69 -7.09
CA GLU A 58 -1.38 -12.91 -7.28
C GLU A 58 -1.34 -13.79 -6.01
N ASP A 59 -0.15 -14.05 -5.47
CA ASP A 59 0.03 -14.80 -4.21
C ASP A 59 -0.70 -14.12 -3.03
N LEU A 60 -0.64 -12.78 -2.93
CA LEU A 60 -1.33 -12.01 -1.91
C LEU A 60 -2.86 -12.21 -2.02
N PHE A 61 -3.43 -12.00 -3.21
CA PHE A 61 -4.87 -12.09 -3.41
C PHE A 61 -5.40 -13.50 -3.11
N VAL A 62 -4.69 -14.53 -3.57
CA VAL A 62 -5.13 -15.92 -3.39
C VAL A 62 -4.89 -16.42 -1.97
N SER A 63 -3.67 -16.31 -1.47
CA SER A 63 -3.30 -16.98 -0.21
C SER A 63 -3.71 -16.19 1.04
N VAL A 64 -3.67 -14.86 0.98
CA VAL A 64 -3.94 -13.99 2.14
C VAL A 64 -5.37 -13.45 2.09
N LEU A 65 -5.83 -13.00 0.92
CA LEU A 65 -7.08 -12.24 0.78
C LEU A 65 -8.29 -13.08 0.31
N ASP A 66 -8.09 -14.40 0.20
CA ASP A 66 -9.12 -15.42 -0.07
C ASP A 66 -9.84 -15.27 -1.42
N TRP A 67 -9.19 -14.64 -2.39
CA TRP A 67 -9.68 -14.68 -3.76
C TRP A 67 -9.42 -16.06 -4.38
N PRO A 68 -10.43 -16.72 -4.98
CA PRO A 68 -10.19 -17.89 -5.80
C PRO A 68 -9.22 -17.57 -6.94
N VAL A 69 -8.38 -18.52 -7.36
CA VAL A 69 -7.45 -18.32 -8.49
C VAL A 69 -8.19 -17.90 -9.76
N ALA A 70 -9.34 -18.51 -10.04
CA ALA A 70 -10.19 -18.16 -11.18
C ALA A 70 -10.76 -16.72 -11.15
N ASN A 71 -10.62 -16.03 -10.01
CA ASN A 71 -11.10 -14.68 -9.80
C ASN A 71 -9.96 -13.64 -9.78
N VAL A 72 -8.71 -14.07 -9.93
CA VAL A 72 -7.53 -13.21 -10.08
C VAL A 72 -7.10 -13.33 -11.54
N ASN A 73 -7.33 -12.30 -12.34
CA ASN A 73 -7.18 -12.38 -13.79
C ASN A 73 -6.01 -11.48 -14.24
N PRO A 74 -4.85 -12.06 -14.58
CA PRO A 74 -3.73 -11.29 -15.13
C PRO A 74 -4.05 -10.80 -16.54
N GLN A 75 -3.54 -9.61 -16.89
CA GLN A 75 -3.50 -9.10 -18.27
C GLN A 75 -4.88 -8.96 -18.95
N VAL A 76 -5.88 -8.48 -18.21
CA VAL A 76 -7.23 -8.24 -18.74
C VAL A 76 -7.38 -6.80 -19.18
N ASP A 77 -7.71 -6.59 -20.45
CA ASP A 77 -7.97 -5.28 -21.05
C ASP A 77 -6.86 -4.25 -20.71
N PHE A 78 -5.59 -4.67 -20.91
CA PHE A 78 -4.35 -3.91 -20.63
C PHE A 78 -4.03 -3.63 -19.16
N ALA A 79 -4.91 -3.98 -18.22
CA ALA A 79 -4.58 -3.93 -16.79
C ALA A 79 -3.75 -5.15 -16.38
N ASP A 80 -2.81 -4.95 -15.46
CA ASP A 80 -1.91 -6.03 -15.01
C ASP A 80 -2.67 -7.13 -14.27
N ILE A 81 -3.57 -6.76 -13.34
CA ILE A 81 -4.46 -7.71 -12.65
C ILE A 81 -5.86 -7.11 -12.50
N VAL A 82 -6.88 -7.91 -12.79
CA VAL A 82 -8.29 -7.59 -12.50
C VAL A 82 -8.89 -8.65 -11.60
N LEU A 83 -9.46 -8.23 -10.47
CA LEU A 83 -10.19 -9.12 -9.57
C LEU A 83 -11.66 -9.19 -9.97
N THR A 84 -12.19 -10.39 -10.12
CA THR A 84 -13.58 -10.63 -10.52
C THR A 84 -14.30 -11.52 -9.52
N ARG A 85 -15.62 -11.38 -9.38
CA ARG A 85 -16.44 -12.30 -8.59
C ARG A 85 -17.86 -12.27 -9.12
N LEU A 86 -18.45 -13.45 -9.37
CA LEU A 86 -19.79 -13.59 -9.93
C LEU A 86 -19.95 -12.81 -11.25
N GLY A 87 -18.93 -12.83 -12.11
CA GLY A 87 -18.92 -12.11 -13.39
C GLY A 87 -18.73 -10.59 -13.30
N LEU A 88 -18.60 -10.02 -12.10
CA LEU A 88 -18.37 -8.59 -11.89
C LEU A 88 -16.89 -8.31 -11.63
N LYS A 89 -16.36 -7.23 -12.23
CA LYS A 89 -15.02 -6.70 -11.96
C LYS A 89 -15.04 -5.79 -10.73
N TRP A 90 -14.16 -6.05 -9.76
CA TRP A 90 -14.17 -5.39 -8.45
C TRP A 90 -12.95 -4.51 -8.18
N LEU A 91 -11.79 -4.87 -8.71
CA LEU A 91 -10.54 -4.14 -8.49
C LEU A 91 -9.68 -4.24 -9.75
N VAL A 92 -9.18 -3.10 -10.21
CA VAL A 92 -8.10 -3.01 -11.20
C VAL A 92 -6.79 -2.74 -10.46
N VAL A 93 -5.75 -3.50 -10.74
CA VAL A 93 -4.43 -3.33 -10.13
C VAL A 93 -3.41 -3.02 -11.22
N GLU A 94 -2.64 -1.97 -10.98
CA GLU A 94 -1.46 -1.62 -11.75
C GLU A 94 -0.22 -1.98 -10.92
N ALA A 95 0.56 -2.93 -11.43
CA ALA A 95 1.82 -3.32 -10.84
C ALA A 95 2.94 -2.40 -11.34
N LYS A 96 4.02 -2.32 -10.57
CA LYS A 96 5.29 -1.72 -11.00
C LYS A 96 6.44 -2.60 -10.56
N ARG A 97 7.61 -2.35 -11.14
CA ARG A 97 8.86 -3.04 -10.73
C ARG A 97 9.10 -2.85 -9.23
N PRO A 98 9.58 -3.87 -8.52
CA PRO A 98 9.84 -3.76 -7.09
C PRO A 98 10.70 -2.57 -6.69
N GLY A 99 10.20 -1.78 -5.74
CA GLY A 99 10.85 -0.57 -5.23
C GLY A 99 10.70 0.68 -6.10
N ALA A 100 9.92 0.63 -7.18
CA ALA A 100 9.75 1.78 -8.09
C ALA A 100 8.81 2.87 -7.55
N LEU A 101 7.99 2.60 -6.53
CA LEU A 101 6.97 3.54 -6.07
C LEU A 101 7.34 4.26 -4.78
N ILE A 102 7.95 3.56 -3.82
CA ILE A 102 8.26 4.15 -2.50
C ILE A 102 9.19 5.36 -2.67
N GLY A 103 8.81 6.50 -2.08
CA GLY A 103 9.58 7.75 -2.17
C GLY A 103 9.43 8.50 -3.50
N HIS A 104 8.64 7.98 -4.44
CA HIS A 104 8.52 8.53 -5.79
C HIS A 104 7.08 8.96 -6.10
N ARG A 105 6.68 10.14 -5.59
CA ARG A 105 5.31 10.69 -5.75
C ARG A 105 4.82 10.70 -7.20
N THR A 106 5.64 11.19 -8.14
CA THR A 106 5.29 11.22 -9.57
C THR A 106 5.06 9.81 -10.14
N ALA A 107 5.81 8.81 -9.68
CA ALA A 107 5.62 7.43 -10.11
C ALA A 107 4.30 6.85 -9.58
N ILE A 108 3.95 7.14 -8.33
CA ILE A 108 2.67 6.76 -7.72
C ILE A 108 1.50 7.43 -8.47
N GLU A 109 1.59 8.73 -8.71
CA GLU A 109 0.56 9.49 -9.44
C GLU A 109 0.38 8.97 -10.88
N GLY A 110 1.49 8.67 -11.56
CA GLY A 110 1.47 8.08 -12.90
C GLY A 110 0.82 6.69 -12.94
N ALA A 111 1.18 5.81 -12.00
CA ALA A 111 0.58 4.48 -11.87
C ALA A 111 -0.93 4.58 -11.54
N LEU A 112 -1.31 5.51 -10.67
CA LEU A 112 -2.72 5.75 -10.33
C LEU A 112 -3.51 6.28 -11.53
N ALA A 113 -2.94 7.21 -12.30
CA ALA A 113 -3.57 7.69 -13.52
C ALA A 113 -3.80 6.55 -14.51
N GLN A 114 -2.84 5.62 -14.65
CA GLN A 114 -2.99 4.44 -15.50
C GLN A 114 -4.08 3.49 -14.99
N ALA A 115 -4.04 3.09 -13.71
CA ALA A 115 -5.06 2.23 -13.10
C ALA A 115 -6.47 2.82 -13.24
N ARG A 116 -6.61 4.14 -13.08
CA ARG A 116 -7.88 4.86 -13.23
C ARG A 116 -8.41 4.84 -14.67
N ARG A 117 -7.54 4.95 -15.68
CA ARG A 117 -7.96 4.84 -17.09
C ARG A 117 -8.56 3.47 -17.35
N TYR A 118 -7.84 2.41 -16.97
CA TYR A 118 -8.35 1.05 -17.13
C TYR A 118 -9.63 0.80 -16.33
N ALA A 119 -9.71 1.30 -15.09
CA ALA A 119 -10.92 1.19 -14.30
C ALA A 119 -12.12 1.91 -14.94
N ALA A 120 -11.92 3.08 -15.55
CA ALA A 120 -12.96 3.79 -16.27
C ALA A 120 -13.44 2.98 -17.50
N ASP A 121 -12.50 2.49 -18.31
CA ASP A 121 -12.80 1.67 -19.51
C ASP A 121 -13.55 0.38 -19.14
N GLN A 122 -13.18 -0.23 -18.00
CA GLN A 122 -13.73 -1.49 -17.52
C GLN A 122 -14.93 -1.32 -16.56
N ARG A 123 -15.36 -0.08 -16.29
CA ARG A 123 -16.44 0.28 -15.32
C ARG A 123 -16.23 -0.26 -13.90
N VAL A 124 -14.97 -0.29 -13.46
CA VAL A 124 -14.56 -0.70 -12.11
C VAL A 124 -14.45 0.55 -11.22
N LYS A 125 -14.96 0.47 -10.00
CA LYS A 125 -14.98 1.61 -9.06
C LYS A 125 -13.81 1.62 -8.08
N THR A 126 -12.95 0.62 -8.11
CA THR A 126 -11.82 0.48 -7.18
C THR A 126 -10.54 0.23 -7.97
N VAL A 127 -9.48 0.93 -7.59
CA VAL A 127 -8.14 0.81 -8.18
C VAL A 127 -7.11 0.51 -7.12
N ALA A 128 -6.02 -0.15 -7.51
CA ALA A 128 -4.83 -0.30 -6.69
C ALA A 128 -3.56 -0.11 -7.51
N VAL A 129 -2.51 0.37 -6.85
CA VAL A 129 -1.15 0.42 -7.37
C VAL A 129 -0.21 -0.27 -6.38
N SER A 130 0.78 -1.00 -6.89
CA SER A 130 1.74 -1.70 -6.06
C SER A 130 3.04 -2.00 -6.77
N ASP A 131 4.14 -1.95 -6.03
CA ASP A 131 5.45 -2.45 -6.46
C ASP A 131 5.86 -3.69 -5.66
N ALA A 132 4.90 -4.40 -5.07
CA ALA A 132 5.14 -5.55 -4.18
C ALA A 132 5.95 -5.25 -2.89
N ILE A 133 6.28 -3.99 -2.63
CA ILE A 133 6.79 -3.51 -1.34
C ILE A 133 5.75 -2.61 -0.67
N MET A 134 5.09 -1.74 -1.43
CA MET A 134 3.91 -0.97 -0.99
C MET A 134 2.65 -1.41 -1.73
N LEU A 135 1.48 -1.22 -1.12
CA LEU A 135 0.18 -1.35 -1.76
C LEU A 135 -0.70 -0.16 -1.36
N TYR A 136 -1.21 0.55 -2.37
CA TYR A 136 -2.20 1.60 -2.21
C TYR A 136 -3.44 1.23 -3.01
N ALA A 137 -4.61 1.34 -2.40
CA ALA A 137 -5.88 1.14 -3.09
C ALA A 137 -6.91 2.18 -2.67
N ALA A 138 -7.79 2.51 -3.60
CA ALA A 138 -8.78 3.56 -3.43
C ALA A 138 -10.05 3.29 -4.25
N ASP A 139 -11.17 3.82 -3.75
CA ASP A 139 -12.38 4.00 -4.52
C ASP A 139 -12.23 5.21 -5.45
N VAL A 140 -12.74 5.09 -6.68
CA VAL A 140 -12.89 6.19 -7.62
C VAL A 140 -14.24 6.86 -7.34
N VAL A 141 -14.21 8.10 -6.84
CA VAL A 141 -15.41 8.88 -6.49
C VAL A 141 -15.35 10.30 -7.01
N GLY A 142 -16.40 10.76 -7.69
CA GLY A 142 -16.54 12.16 -8.11
C GLY A 142 -15.36 12.73 -8.91
N GLY A 143 -14.61 11.90 -9.64
CA GLY A 143 -13.40 12.30 -10.36
C GLY A 143 -12.10 12.31 -9.54
N GLY A 144 -12.18 12.03 -8.23
CA GLY A 144 -11.06 11.85 -7.30
C GLY A 144 -10.90 10.41 -6.82
N LEU A 145 -10.05 10.24 -5.80
CA LEU A 145 -9.79 8.99 -5.13
C LEU A 145 -10.13 9.11 -3.65
N ARG A 146 -10.80 8.08 -3.10
CA ARG A 146 -11.00 7.90 -1.67
C ARG A 146 -10.22 6.67 -1.23
N SER A 147 -9.21 6.89 -0.40
CA SER A 147 -8.28 5.86 0.04
C SER A 147 -9.00 4.74 0.81
N ARG A 148 -8.70 3.49 0.46
CA ARG A 148 -9.11 2.29 1.20
C ARG A 148 -7.97 1.76 2.06
N VAL A 149 -6.80 1.59 1.45
CA VAL A 149 -5.60 1.14 2.15
C VAL A 149 -4.37 1.86 1.60
N TRP A 150 -3.43 2.18 2.49
CA TRP A 150 -2.07 2.56 2.15
C TRP A 150 -1.14 1.82 3.11
N LEU A 151 -0.41 0.81 2.64
CA LEU A 151 0.36 -0.06 3.52
C LEU A 151 1.67 -0.53 2.91
N SER A 152 2.61 -0.86 3.79
CA SER A 152 3.80 -1.64 3.45
C SER A 152 3.45 -3.14 3.47
N LEU A 153 3.88 -3.86 2.44
CA LEU A 153 3.90 -5.32 2.37
C LEU A 153 5.19 -5.90 2.99
N ASP A 154 6.15 -5.04 3.34
CA ASP A 154 7.41 -5.39 4.00
C ASP A 154 7.33 -5.28 5.52
N THR A 155 6.37 -5.98 6.11
CA THR A 155 6.13 -5.95 7.55
C THR A 155 6.18 -7.36 8.14
N GLN A 156 6.72 -7.47 9.35
CA GLN A 156 6.75 -8.74 10.07
C GLN A 156 5.35 -9.18 10.52
N ARG A 157 4.51 -8.22 10.91
CA ARG A 157 3.10 -8.45 11.27
C ARG A 157 2.20 -8.14 10.09
N ALA A 158 1.13 -8.91 9.96
CA ALA A 158 0.16 -8.75 8.89
C ALA A 158 -0.56 -7.39 9.00
N PRO A 159 -0.57 -6.56 7.94
CA PRO A 159 -1.40 -5.36 7.90
C PRO A 159 -2.88 -5.77 7.84
N GLU A 160 -3.62 -5.56 8.91
CA GLU A 160 -5.01 -6.04 9.03
C GLU A 160 -5.97 -5.28 8.12
N ASP A 161 -5.63 -4.04 7.75
CA ASP A 161 -6.40 -3.23 6.81
C ASP A 161 -6.46 -3.84 5.41
N LEU A 162 -5.60 -4.81 5.08
CA LEU A 162 -5.74 -5.66 3.89
C LEU A 162 -7.12 -6.32 3.78
N TRP A 163 -7.82 -6.51 4.91
CA TRP A 163 -9.21 -6.96 4.94
C TRP A 163 -10.09 -6.21 3.93
N TRP A 164 -9.90 -4.90 3.76
CA TRP A 164 -10.70 -4.08 2.84
C TRP A 164 -10.55 -4.44 1.37
N LEU A 165 -9.50 -5.19 1.01
CA LEU A 165 -9.28 -5.73 -0.33
C LEU A 165 -9.56 -7.23 -0.44
N SER A 166 -9.96 -7.87 0.66
CA SER A 166 -10.36 -9.27 0.64
C SER A 166 -11.64 -9.50 -0.16
N VAL A 167 -11.86 -10.75 -0.53
CA VAL A 167 -13.07 -11.20 -1.25
C VAL A 167 -14.37 -10.81 -0.53
N HIS A 168 -14.32 -10.56 0.79
CA HIS A 168 -15.45 -10.13 1.64
C HIS A 168 -15.40 -8.67 2.13
N GLY A 169 -14.28 -7.98 1.92
CA GLY A 169 -14.12 -6.57 2.26
C GLY A 169 -14.35 -5.64 1.09
N ILE A 170 -14.01 -6.06 -0.14
CA ILE A 170 -13.94 -5.18 -1.32
C ILE A 170 -15.27 -4.51 -1.67
N TYR A 171 -16.41 -5.16 -1.41
CA TYR A 171 -17.74 -4.64 -1.70
C TYR A 171 -18.32 -3.79 -0.55
N ARG A 172 -17.59 -3.68 0.57
CA ARG A 172 -18.04 -2.89 1.71
C ARG A 172 -17.56 -1.45 1.56
N PRO A 173 -18.35 -0.47 2.03
CA PRO A 173 -17.85 0.88 2.27
C PRO A 173 -16.66 0.82 3.23
N CYS A 174 -15.54 1.42 2.84
CA CYS A 174 -14.39 1.60 3.71
C CYS A 174 -14.55 2.95 4.40
N PRO A 175 -14.39 3.05 5.73
CA PRO A 175 -14.29 4.34 6.39
C PRO A 175 -13.08 5.10 5.83
N ASP A 176 -13.17 6.43 5.79
CA ASP A 176 -12.08 7.26 5.30
C ASP A 176 -10.83 7.02 6.15
N LEU A 177 -9.69 6.79 5.50
CA LEU A 177 -8.39 6.84 6.17
C LEU A 177 -8.25 8.22 6.81
N VAL A 178 -7.85 8.26 8.08
CA VAL A 178 -7.56 9.51 8.78
C VAL A 178 -6.44 10.21 8.01
N ASP A 179 -6.82 11.23 7.26
CA ASP A 179 -5.89 12.03 6.49
C ASP A 179 -5.19 13.03 7.40
N ILE A 180 -3.89 13.21 7.21
CA ILE A 180 -3.15 14.27 7.90
C ILE A 180 -3.30 15.49 6.99
N PRO A 181 -3.92 16.60 7.45
CA PRO A 181 -3.98 17.81 6.66
C PRO A 181 -2.60 18.19 6.14
N GLU A 182 -2.48 18.56 4.87
CA GLU A 182 -1.17 18.79 4.23
C GLU A 182 -0.31 19.79 5.02
N ALA A 183 -0.94 20.83 5.58
CA ALA A 183 -0.29 21.81 6.45
C ALA A 183 0.36 21.20 7.71
N HIS A 184 -0.13 20.07 8.21
CA HIS A 184 0.37 19.37 9.39
C HIS A 184 1.45 18.33 9.08
N VAL A 185 1.64 17.95 7.81
CA VAL A 185 2.60 16.91 7.41
C VAL A 185 4.01 17.27 7.87
N GLY A 186 4.42 18.54 7.71
CA GLY A 186 5.73 19.01 8.16
C GLY A 186 5.94 18.84 9.66
N ASP A 187 4.94 19.17 10.49
CA ASP A 187 5.03 19.04 11.95
C ASP A 187 5.13 17.58 12.38
N VAL A 188 4.36 16.69 11.74
CA VAL A 188 4.42 15.24 12.00
C VAL A 188 5.80 14.70 11.63
N MET A 189 6.33 15.09 10.47
CA MET A 189 7.65 14.67 10.02
C MET A 189 8.76 15.12 10.97
N VAL A 190 8.69 16.35 11.51
CA VAL A 190 9.65 16.83 12.51
C VAL A 190 9.57 15.99 13.79
N ARG A 191 8.37 15.69 14.29
CA ARG A 191 8.20 14.86 15.49
C ARG A 191 8.77 13.45 15.29
N LEU A 192 8.51 12.83 14.13
CA LEU A 192 9.08 11.53 13.77
C LEU A 192 10.61 11.60 13.65
N GLY A 193 11.14 12.66 13.05
CA GLY A 193 12.58 12.89 12.94
C GLY A 193 13.26 13.03 14.30
N ILE A 194 12.66 13.78 15.24
CA ILE A 194 13.15 13.90 16.61
C ILE A 194 13.19 12.53 17.29
N ALA A 195 12.11 11.74 17.18
CA ALA A 195 12.07 10.39 17.75
C ALA A 195 13.13 9.47 17.13
N ALA A 196 13.29 9.48 15.81
CA ALA A 196 14.32 8.71 15.11
C ALA A 196 15.74 9.12 15.54
N LYS A 197 15.99 10.42 15.75
CA LYS A 197 17.25 10.94 16.28
C LYS A 197 17.52 10.47 17.71
N MET A 198 16.52 10.52 18.59
CA MET A 198 16.63 10.03 19.97
C MET A 198 16.99 8.53 20.00
N LEU A 199 16.50 7.76 19.03
CA LEU A 199 16.80 6.33 18.88
C LEU A 199 18.11 6.04 18.12
N GLY A 200 18.88 7.07 17.72
CA GLY A 200 20.13 6.90 16.98
C GLY A 200 19.94 6.32 15.58
N LYS A 201 18.77 6.47 14.97
CA LYS A 201 18.42 5.86 13.68
C LYS A 201 18.64 6.76 12.47
N MET A 202 18.98 8.04 12.69
CA MET A 202 19.17 9.00 11.61
C MET A 202 20.45 8.73 10.82
N PRO A 203 20.53 9.12 9.53
CA PRO A 203 21.65 8.79 8.64
C PRO A 203 23.05 9.21 9.13
N ARG A 204 23.16 10.28 9.94
CA ARG A 204 24.44 10.72 10.54
C ARG A 204 24.79 10.02 11.85
N GLN A 205 23.84 9.33 12.49
CA GLN A 205 24.06 8.55 13.71
C GLN A 205 24.29 7.06 13.40
N ASN A 206 23.76 6.59 12.27
CA ASN A 206 23.87 5.22 11.83
C ASN A 206 24.18 5.18 10.33
N ALA A 207 25.40 4.76 9.98
CA ALA A 207 25.84 4.63 8.59
C ALA A 207 25.02 3.59 7.79
N SER A 208 24.36 2.66 8.50
CA SER A 208 23.43 1.68 7.94
C SER A 208 21.97 2.03 8.27
N ALA A 209 21.64 3.33 8.30
CA ALA A 209 20.28 3.78 8.51
C ALA A 209 19.34 3.14 7.48
N ALA A 210 18.22 2.60 7.96
CA ALA A 210 17.21 2.02 7.08
C ALA A 210 16.70 3.07 6.09
N TYR A 211 16.29 2.62 4.90
CA TYR A 211 15.83 3.50 3.82
C TYR A 211 14.75 4.50 4.26
N ALA A 212 13.82 4.09 5.12
CA ALA A 212 12.80 4.97 5.69
C ALA A 212 13.38 6.20 6.42
N TYR A 213 14.51 6.06 7.13
CA TYR A 213 15.17 7.18 7.81
C TYR A 213 15.95 8.08 6.85
N LEU A 214 16.48 7.53 5.75
CA LEU A 214 17.10 8.32 4.68
C LEU A 214 16.05 9.19 3.97
N GLU A 215 14.90 8.61 3.63
CA GLU A 215 13.78 9.33 3.01
C GLU A 215 13.18 10.37 3.96
N ALA A 216 13.01 10.04 5.25
CA ALA A 216 12.55 11.02 6.24
C ALA A 216 13.51 12.21 6.34
N HIS A 217 14.83 11.96 6.35
CA HIS A 217 15.85 13.00 6.36
C HIS A 217 15.79 13.90 5.11
N ARG A 218 15.69 13.30 3.91
CA ARG A 218 15.55 14.05 2.65
C ARG A 218 14.28 14.88 2.61
N SER A 219 13.16 14.30 3.05
CA SER A 219 11.86 14.99 3.10
C SER A 219 11.92 16.19 4.03
N LEU A 220 12.52 16.03 5.23
CA LEU A 220 12.75 17.14 6.15
C LEU A 220 13.66 18.22 5.57
N GLN A 221 14.67 17.84 4.78
CA GLN A 221 15.53 18.78 4.08
C GLN A 221 14.77 19.55 2.98
N GLN A 222 13.94 18.87 2.19
CA GLN A 222 13.12 19.50 1.14
C GLN A 222 12.08 20.46 1.71
N LEU A 223 11.56 20.16 2.91
CA LEU A 223 10.63 21.04 3.62
C LEU A 223 11.34 22.20 4.34
N ASP A 224 12.67 22.28 4.29
CA ASP A 224 13.50 23.22 5.08
C ASP A 224 13.27 23.11 6.60
N ARG A 225 12.96 21.89 7.06
CA ARG A 225 12.62 21.56 8.46
C ARG A 225 13.59 20.62 9.14
N LEU A 226 14.67 20.25 8.46
CA LEU A 226 15.74 19.46 9.04
C LEU A 226 16.40 20.13 10.27
N PRO A 227 16.59 21.47 10.32
CA PRO A 227 17.09 22.16 11.52
C PRO A 227 16.24 21.91 12.77
N ASP A 228 14.92 21.78 12.62
CA ASP A 228 13.99 21.58 13.74
C ASP A 228 14.18 20.22 14.44
N VAL A 229 14.71 19.22 13.72
CA VAL A 229 15.08 17.92 14.30
C VAL A 229 16.41 18.01 15.05
N GLY A 230 17.19 19.07 14.80
CA GLY A 230 18.54 19.24 15.32
C GLY A 230 19.51 18.18 14.78
N CYS A 231 19.20 17.56 13.63
CA CYS A 231 20.17 16.83 12.83
C CYS A 231 20.87 17.88 11.96
N CYS A 232 22.15 18.16 12.26
CA CYS A 232 22.84 19.35 11.76
C CYS A 232 22.68 19.60 10.25
N VAL A 233 22.48 20.86 9.90
CA VAL A 233 22.63 21.44 8.56
C VAL A 233 24.00 21.05 8.00
N SER A 234 24.07 20.74 6.70
CA SER A 234 25.35 20.52 6.02
C SER A 234 26.22 21.77 6.14
N GLN A 235 27.51 21.60 6.49
CA GLN A 235 28.53 22.57 6.10
C GLN A 235 28.75 22.50 4.59
#